data_AF-U9TIV8-F1
#
_entry.id   AF-U9TIV8-F1
#
_cell.length_a   1.000
_cell.length_b   1.000
_cell.length_c   1.000
_cell.angle_alpha   90.00
_cell.angle_beta   90.00
_cell.angle_gamma   90.00
#
_symmetry.space_group_name_H-M   'P 1'
#
loop_
_entity.id
_entity.type
_entity.pdbx_description
1 polymer ?
#
loop_
_entity_poly.entity_id
_entity_poly.type
_entity_poly.pdbx_seq_one_letter_code
_entity_poly.pdbx_strand_id
1 'polypeptide(L)'
;MIFNYSPNIKKLIIFSDYVDQELCNIPELRKYLNIKYCNYDNNPGLITLIKAQKNLKYFKCGFKASYEISCKGIGEALTKQADSILLIHLSCPIKFCCPIFTKFVNLKTLKINGKIVDKSLMKPNLPNLEYLELYGGYIYEAAIFIKSTKGSLREIRIKHDFHEKKWVNVYSVHYSILSKSKISCFVLSR
;
A
#
# COMPACT_ATOMS: atom_id res chain seq x y z
N MET A 1 -12.90 25.16 14.91
CA MET A 1 -13.96 25.73 14.04
C MET A 1 -15.03 24.64 13.92
N ILE A 2 -16.32 24.86 14.22
CA ILE A 2 -17.27 23.72 14.23
C ILE A 2 -17.59 23.31 12.79
N PHE A 3 -16.94 22.26 12.31
CA PHE A 3 -17.27 21.63 11.05
C PHE A 3 -18.53 20.76 11.24
N ASN A 4 -19.67 21.22 10.73
CA ASN A 4 -20.87 20.38 10.60
C ASN A 4 -20.62 19.30 9.53
N TYR A 5 -20.11 18.14 9.94
CA TYR A 5 -19.84 17.04 9.02
C TYR A 5 -21.12 16.27 8.70
N SER A 6 -21.33 16.00 7.41
CA SER A 6 -22.41 15.11 6.96
C SER A 6 -22.18 13.69 7.53
N PRO A 7 -23.19 13.05 8.16
CA PRO A 7 -23.04 11.74 8.81
C PRO A 7 -22.77 10.56 7.86
N ASN A 8 -22.65 10.81 6.55
CA ASN A 8 -22.57 9.77 5.52
C ASN A 8 -21.29 9.83 4.65
N ILE A 9 -20.20 10.42 5.14
CA ILE A 9 -18.94 10.52 4.38
C ILE A 9 -18.32 9.12 4.20
N LYS A 10 -18.49 8.53 3.01
CA LYS A 10 -17.91 7.22 2.64
C LYS A 10 -16.45 7.31 2.21
N LYS A 11 -16.02 8.51 1.78
CA LYS A 11 -14.74 8.78 1.15
C LYS A 11 -14.21 10.13 1.62
N LEU A 12 -13.04 10.14 2.23
CA LEU A 12 -12.31 11.37 2.52
C LEU A 12 -11.06 11.46 1.65
N ILE A 13 -10.89 12.61 1.01
CA ILE A 13 -9.68 12.95 0.26
C ILE A 13 -9.11 14.21 0.89
N ILE A 14 -7.88 14.12 1.38
CA ILE A 14 -7.16 15.25 1.98
C ILE A 14 -6.06 15.70 1.03
N PHE A 15 -6.12 16.98 0.66
CA PHE A 15 -5.14 17.68 -0.16
C PHE A 15 -4.30 18.59 0.73
N SER A 16 -3.65 18.01 1.73
CA SER A 16 -2.85 18.76 2.71
C SER A 16 -1.69 17.90 3.19
N ASP A 17 -0.60 18.56 3.52
CA ASP A 17 0.54 18.01 4.24
C ASP A 17 0.35 18.00 5.75
N TYR A 18 -0.58 18.81 6.23
CA TYR A 18 -1.05 18.83 7.60
C TYR A 18 -2.49 18.33 7.69
N VAL A 19 -2.70 17.29 8.51
CA VAL A 19 -4.05 16.82 8.86
C VAL A 19 -4.31 17.38 10.25
N ASP A 20 -5.30 18.26 10.36
CA ASP A 20 -5.71 18.80 11.65
C ASP A 20 -6.31 17.69 12.53
N GLN A 21 -6.08 17.75 13.83
CA GLN A 21 -6.70 16.85 14.80
C GLN A 21 -8.23 17.01 14.82
N GLU A 22 -8.78 18.19 14.49
CA GLU A 22 -10.24 18.38 14.40
C GLU A 22 -10.89 17.44 13.35
N LEU A 23 -10.16 17.03 12.30
CA LEU A 23 -10.64 16.04 11.32
C LEU A 23 -10.82 14.64 11.93
N CYS A 24 -10.20 14.35 13.08
CA CYS A 24 -10.35 13.08 13.79
C CYS A 24 -11.73 12.94 14.44
N ASN A 25 -12.46 14.04 14.61
CA ASN A 25 -13.81 14.06 15.16
C ASN A 25 -14.88 13.69 14.12
N ILE A 26 -14.50 13.44 12.86
CA ILE A 26 -15.42 12.93 11.83
C ILE A 26 -15.79 11.48 12.20
N PRO A 27 -17.00 11.23 12.73
CA PRO A 27 -17.39 9.89 13.11
C PRO A 27 -17.61 9.08 11.83
N GLU A 28 -16.91 7.96 11.71
CA GLU A 28 -17.15 6.93 10.68
C GLU A 28 -16.84 7.36 9.23
N LEU A 29 -15.57 7.53 8.87
CA LEU A 29 -15.20 7.34 7.45
C LEU A 29 -15.38 5.86 7.15
N ARG A 30 -16.52 5.51 6.56
CA ARG A 30 -16.94 4.11 6.55
C ARG A 30 -16.04 3.19 5.75
N LYS A 31 -15.23 3.69 4.80
CA LYS A 31 -14.45 2.82 3.91
C LYS A 31 -13.13 3.38 3.39
N TYR A 32 -13.02 4.67 3.04
CA TYR A 32 -11.91 5.15 2.19
C TYR A 32 -11.22 6.42 2.71
N LEU A 33 -9.90 6.34 2.87
CA LEU A 33 -9.02 7.45 3.21
C LEU A 33 -7.95 7.62 2.12
N ASN A 34 -7.84 8.83 1.57
CA ASN A 34 -6.81 9.16 0.57
C ASN A 34 -6.12 10.48 0.91
N ILE A 35 -4.83 10.40 1.21
CA ILE A 35 -3.95 11.54 1.46
C ILE A 35 -3.12 11.75 0.21
N LYS A 36 -3.10 12.95 -0.38
CA LYS A 36 -2.36 13.21 -1.62
C LYS A 36 -0.98 13.82 -1.42
N TYR A 37 -0.74 14.51 -0.30
CA TYR A 37 0.48 15.30 -0.08
C TYR A 37 1.06 15.12 1.31
N CYS A 38 1.25 13.88 1.76
CA CYS A 38 1.85 13.63 3.07
C CYS A 38 3.35 13.99 3.07
N ASN A 39 3.76 14.92 3.93
CA ASN A 39 5.15 15.38 3.98
C ASN A 39 6.06 14.59 4.94
N TYR A 40 5.49 13.85 5.90
CA TYR A 40 6.27 13.06 6.86
C TYR A 40 5.42 11.96 7.51
N ASP A 41 6.08 10.87 7.91
CA ASP A 41 5.46 9.67 8.47
C ASP A 41 4.71 9.92 9.79
N ASN A 42 5.34 10.66 10.72
CA ASN A 42 4.79 10.87 12.06
C ASN A 42 3.78 12.04 12.12
N ASN A 43 2.92 12.18 11.11
CA ASN A 43 1.87 13.20 11.13
C ASN A 43 0.81 12.86 12.21
N PRO A 44 0.74 13.60 13.33
CA PRO A 44 -0.08 13.20 14.48
C PRO A 44 -1.57 13.19 14.16
N GLY A 45 -2.05 14.14 13.36
CA GLY A 45 -3.45 14.19 12.94
C GLY A 45 -3.81 13.04 12.00
N LEU A 46 -2.94 12.67 11.06
CA LEU A 46 -3.15 11.51 10.20
C LEU A 46 -3.15 10.20 10.99
N ILE A 47 -2.19 10.02 11.90
CA ILE A 47 -2.12 8.84 12.77
C ILE A 47 -3.39 8.71 13.62
N THR A 48 -3.83 9.83 14.22
CA THR A 48 -5.04 9.87 15.04
C THR A 48 -6.27 9.59 14.19
N LEU A 49 -6.37 10.17 13.00
CA LEU A 49 -7.45 9.93 12.05
C LEU A 49 -7.54 8.46 11.66
N ILE A 50 -6.41 7.81 11.30
CA ILE A 50 -6.38 6.38 10.97
C ILE A 50 -6.88 5.54 12.14
N LYS A 51 -6.40 5.84 13.37
CA LYS A 51 -6.77 5.11 14.58
C LYS A 51 -8.25 5.28 14.96
N ALA A 52 -8.83 6.45 14.70
CA ALA A 52 -10.23 6.76 15.00
C ALA A 52 -11.24 6.04 14.08
N GLN A 53 -10.78 5.46 12.96
CA GLN A 53 -11.68 4.74 12.05
C GLN A 53 -12.14 3.40 12.66
N LYS A 54 -13.35 2.96 12.32
CA LYS A 54 -13.91 1.67 12.80
C LYS A 54 -13.88 0.55 11.76
N ASN A 55 -13.73 0.88 10.48
CA ASN A 55 -13.82 -0.08 9.37
C ASN A 55 -13.11 0.44 8.12
N LEU A 56 -11.89 0.94 8.28
CA LEU A 56 -11.13 1.46 7.14
C LEU A 56 -10.83 0.31 6.16
N LYS A 57 -11.32 0.41 4.92
CA LYS A 57 -11.15 -0.64 3.89
C LYS A 57 -10.08 -0.29 2.87
N TYR A 58 -9.94 0.99 2.56
CA TYR A 58 -9.07 1.48 1.50
C TYR A 58 -8.22 2.62 2.03
N PHE A 59 -6.90 2.43 2.00
CA PHE A 59 -5.95 3.46 2.37
C PHE A 59 -5.08 3.81 1.17
N LYS A 60 -5.06 5.10 0.82
CA LYS A 60 -4.13 5.66 -0.15
C LYS A 60 -3.35 6.81 0.47
N CYS A 61 -2.03 6.81 0.31
CA CYS A 61 -1.17 7.88 0.77
C CYS A 61 -0.11 8.20 -0.29
N GLY A 62 -0.21 9.40 -0.86
CA GLY A 62 0.81 10.00 -1.68
C GLY A 62 1.68 10.91 -0.85
N PHE A 63 2.98 10.72 -0.96
CA PHE A 63 3.97 11.52 -0.25
C PHE A 63 4.48 12.64 -1.15
N LYS A 64 4.85 13.76 -0.55
CA LYS A 64 5.41 14.93 -1.25
C LYS A 64 6.68 15.42 -0.54
N ALA A 65 7.52 14.49 -0.13
CA ALA A 65 8.84 14.81 0.41
C ALA A 65 9.90 14.82 -0.70
N SER A 66 10.94 15.62 -0.51
CA SER A 66 12.19 15.54 -1.30
C SER A 66 13.13 14.46 -0.77
N TYR A 67 12.73 13.77 0.32
CA TYR A 67 13.50 12.76 1.02
C TYR A 67 12.65 11.50 1.25
N GLU A 68 13.30 10.39 1.54
CA GLU A 68 12.64 9.11 1.72
C GLU A 68 11.91 9.01 3.07
N ILE A 69 10.66 8.55 3.05
CA ILE A 69 9.82 8.41 4.25
C ILE A 69 9.71 6.94 4.68
N SER A 70 10.03 6.64 5.95
CA SER A 70 10.06 5.27 6.53
C SER A 70 8.70 4.57 6.64
N CYS A 71 7.62 5.36 6.69
CA CYS A 71 6.24 4.90 6.88
C CYS A 71 5.99 4.03 8.14
N LYS A 72 6.84 4.15 9.16
CA LYS A 72 6.72 3.42 10.43
C LYS A 72 5.48 3.86 11.22
N GLY A 73 5.31 5.14 11.47
CA GLY A 73 4.20 5.70 12.24
C GLY A 73 2.84 5.47 11.57
N ILE A 74 2.73 5.74 10.26
CA ILE A 74 1.54 5.45 9.46
C ILE A 74 1.29 3.92 9.43
N GLY A 75 2.36 3.14 9.23
CA GLY A 75 2.29 1.69 9.20
C GLY A 75 1.73 1.10 10.50
N GLU A 76 2.25 1.54 11.65
CA GLU A 76 1.79 1.14 12.98
C GLU A 76 0.33 1.55 13.22
N ALA A 77 -0.07 2.76 12.81
CA ALA A 77 -1.45 3.21 12.91
C ALA A 77 -2.41 2.31 12.10
N LEU A 78 -2.03 1.93 10.88
CA LEU A 78 -2.83 1.05 10.03
C LEU A 78 -2.99 -0.34 10.63
N THR A 79 -2.05 -0.82 11.46
CA THR A 79 -2.20 -2.13 12.11
C THR A 79 -3.41 -2.23 13.04
N LYS A 80 -3.95 -1.11 13.52
CA LYS A 80 -5.19 -1.06 14.31
C LYS A 80 -6.45 -1.34 13.48
N GLN A 81 -6.33 -1.25 12.16
CA GLN A 81 -7.40 -1.48 11.17
C GLN A 81 -7.07 -2.69 10.28
N ALA A 82 -6.11 -3.53 10.68
CA ALA A 82 -5.54 -4.55 9.80
C ALA A 82 -6.58 -5.55 9.27
N ASP A 83 -7.56 -5.91 10.11
CA ASP A 83 -8.61 -6.87 9.76
C ASP A 83 -9.61 -6.31 8.73
N SER A 84 -9.81 -4.99 8.67
CA SER A 84 -10.76 -4.37 7.75
C SER A 84 -10.14 -3.94 6.41
N ILE A 85 -8.82 -3.72 6.39
CA ILE A 85 -8.12 -3.16 5.23
C ILE A 85 -8.04 -4.20 4.11
N LEU A 86 -8.55 -3.80 2.93
CA LEU A 86 -8.52 -4.58 1.69
C LEU A 86 -7.52 -4.02 0.68
N LEU A 87 -7.21 -2.73 0.76
CA LEU A 87 -6.29 -2.06 -0.16
C LEU A 87 -5.37 -1.08 0.56
N ILE A 88 -4.08 -1.20 0.25
CA ILE A 88 -3.05 -0.22 0.60
C ILE A 88 -2.40 0.25 -0.69
N HIS A 89 -2.38 1.56 -0.90
CA HIS A 89 -1.64 2.21 -1.98
C HIS A 89 -0.78 3.35 -1.45
N LEU A 90 0.52 3.20 -1.57
CA LEU A 90 1.51 4.18 -1.13
C LEU A 90 2.30 4.67 -2.34
N SER A 91 2.48 5.98 -2.48
CA SER A 91 3.21 6.55 -3.62
C SER A 91 4.27 7.57 -3.23
N CYS A 92 5.41 7.46 -3.93
CA CYS A 92 6.72 8.10 -3.79
C CYS A 92 6.83 9.48 -3.11
N PRO A 93 8.01 9.79 -2.52
CA PRO A 93 9.15 8.89 -2.27
C PRO A 93 9.04 8.19 -0.90
N ILE A 94 9.04 6.86 -0.89
CA ILE A 94 8.92 6.06 0.33
C ILE A 94 10.04 5.01 0.45
N LYS A 95 10.48 4.82 1.69
CA LYS A 95 11.22 3.66 2.20
C LYS A 95 10.27 2.91 3.13
N PHE A 96 9.58 1.89 2.66
CA PHE A 96 8.55 1.28 3.50
C PHE A 96 9.13 0.23 4.46
N CYS A 97 8.91 0.39 5.78
CA CYS A 97 9.30 -0.61 6.77
C CYS A 97 8.27 -1.77 6.83
N CYS A 98 8.72 -2.97 6.47
CA CYS A 98 7.86 -4.12 6.20
C CYS A 98 7.26 -4.94 7.36
N PRO A 99 7.71 -4.90 8.64
CA PRO A 99 7.22 -5.84 9.66
C PRO A 99 5.69 -5.84 9.85
N ILE A 100 5.03 -4.73 9.50
CA ILE A 100 3.59 -4.57 9.64
C ILE A 100 2.76 -5.48 8.72
N PHE A 101 3.32 -5.93 7.59
CA PHE A 101 2.59 -6.73 6.60
C PHE A 101 2.18 -8.13 7.09
N THR A 102 2.70 -8.55 8.24
CA THR A 102 2.27 -9.77 8.94
C THR A 102 0.81 -9.72 9.40
N LYS A 103 0.27 -8.52 9.63
CA LYS A 103 -1.07 -8.33 10.23
C LYS A 103 -2.20 -8.22 9.22
N PHE A 104 -1.92 -7.88 7.96
CA PHE A 104 -2.95 -7.56 6.97
C PHE A 104 -3.44 -8.80 6.21
N VAL A 105 -3.94 -9.80 6.93
CA VAL A 105 -4.32 -11.10 6.33
C VAL A 105 -5.46 -11.00 5.32
N ASN A 106 -6.30 -9.96 5.42
CA ASN A 106 -7.44 -9.70 4.53
C ASN A 106 -7.09 -8.77 3.35
N LEU A 107 -5.83 -8.32 3.24
CA LEU A 107 -5.40 -7.43 2.17
C LEU A 107 -5.50 -8.13 0.82
N LYS A 108 -6.26 -7.53 -0.11
CA LYS A 108 -6.44 -8.01 -1.48
C LYS A 108 -5.55 -7.29 -2.48
N THR A 109 -5.23 -6.02 -2.21
CA THR A 109 -4.48 -5.17 -3.14
C THR A 109 -3.38 -4.43 -2.41
N LEU A 110 -2.14 -4.62 -2.86
CA LEU A 110 -0.98 -3.87 -2.39
C LEU A 110 -0.34 -3.14 -3.56
N LYS A 111 -0.25 -1.81 -3.47
CA LYS A 111 0.47 -0.96 -4.42
C LYS A 111 1.52 -0.15 -3.69
N ILE A 112 2.77 -0.36 -4.02
CA ILE A 112 3.91 0.37 -3.46
C ILE A 112 4.64 1.00 -4.63
N ASN A 113 4.46 2.32 -4.77
CA ASN A 113 5.29 3.11 -5.64
C ASN A 113 6.41 3.74 -4.80
N GLY A 114 7.52 3.02 -4.64
CA GLY A 114 8.70 3.43 -3.89
C GLY A 114 9.59 2.24 -3.49
N LYS A 115 10.68 2.52 -2.78
CA LYS A 115 11.68 1.50 -2.43
C LYS A 115 11.28 0.76 -1.16
N ILE A 116 11.44 -0.56 -1.16
CA ILE A 116 11.29 -1.38 0.04
C ILE A 116 12.66 -1.55 0.68
N VAL A 117 12.74 -1.23 1.97
CA VAL A 117 13.97 -1.35 2.78
C VAL A 117 13.80 -2.41 3.86
N ASP A 118 14.92 -2.85 4.44
CA ASP A 118 14.94 -3.84 5.53
C ASP A 118 14.34 -5.22 5.15
N LYS A 119 14.69 -5.68 3.94
CA LYS A 119 14.21 -6.93 3.34
C LYS A 119 14.51 -8.18 4.17
N SER A 120 15.61 -8.17 4.93
CA SER A 120 16.06 -9.32 5.75
C SER A 120 15.08 -9.68 6.87
N LEU A 121 14.26 -8.73 7.32
CA LEU A 121 13.24 -8.92 8.35
C LEU A 121 11.85 -9.19 7.77
N MET A 122 11.74 -9.23 6.43
CA MET A 122 10.47 -9.28 5.74
C MET A 122 9.92 -10.71 5.69
N LYS A 123 8.94 -10.98 6.55
CA LYS A 123 8.13 -12.21 6.53
C LYS A 123 6.65 -11.82 6.46
N PRO A 124 6.17 -11.28 5.33
CA PRO A 124 4.78 -10.90 5.21
C PRO A 124 3.89 -12.13 5.34
N ASN A 125 2.65 -11.93 5.76
CA ASN A 125 1.62 -12.97 5.77
C ASN A 125 0.38 -12.39 5.10
N LEU A 126 0.31 -12.52 3.78
CA LEU A 126 -0.72 -11.92 2.94
C LEU A 126 -1.47 -13.02 2.16
N PRO A 127 -2.15 -13.94 2.86
CA PRO A 127 -2.73 -15.15 2.25
C PRO A 127 -3.85 -14.86 1.25
N ASN A 128 -4.46 -13.67 1.31
CA ASN A 128 -5.57 -13.24 0.46
C ASN A 128 -5.16 -12.17 -0.57
N LEU A 129 -3.87 -11.90 -0.75
CA LEU A 129 -3.41 -10.89 -1.70
C LEU A 129 -3.67 -11.36 -3.13
N GLU A 130 -4.49 -10.62 -3.87
CA GLU A 130 -4.90 -10.93 -5.24
C GLU A 130 -4.12 -10.09 -6.26
N TYR A 131 -3.75 -8.85 -5.90
CA TYR A 131 -3.07 -7.91 -6.77
C TYR A 131 -1.87 -7.27 -6.07
N LEU A 132 -0.71 -7.37 -6.71
CA LEU A 132 0.54 -6.74 -6.27
C LEU A 132 1.06 -5.79 -7.34
N GLU A 133 1.34 -4.54 -6.97
CA GLU A 133 2.03 -3.58 -7.84
C GLU A 133 3.21 -2.96 -7.12
N LEU A 134 4.40 -3.09 -7.71
CA LEU A 134 5.65 -2.56 -7.18
C LEU A 134 6.30 -1.65 -8.21
N TYR A 135 6.85 -0.52 -7.77
CA TYR A 135 7.66 0.39 -8.58
C TYR A 135 9.11 0.39 -8.09
N GLY A 136 10.08 0.54 -8.99
CA GLY A 136 11.51 0.64 -8.62
C GLY A 136 12.30 -0.65 -8.75
N GLY A 137 11.74 -1.66 -9.42
CA GLY A 137 12.56 -2.56 -10.24
C GLY A 137 13.33 -3.70 -9.58
N TYR A 138 12.89 -4.25 -8.45
CA TYR A 138 13.54 -5.43 -7.88
C TYR A 138 12.57 -6.62 -7.78
N ILE A 139 12.75 -7.58 -8.69
CA ILE A 139 12.00 -8.86 -8.74
C ILE A 139 12.09 -9.63 -7.41
N TYR A 140 13.18 -9.46 -6.67
CA TYR A 140 13.41 -10.09 -5.38
C TYR A 140 12.32 -9.71 -4.34
N GLU A 141 11.93 -8.44 -4.27
CA GLU A 141 10.86 -7.97 -3.39
C GLU A 141 9.52 -8.58 -3.75
N ALA A 142 9.22 -8.68 -5.05
CA ALA A 142 8.01 -9.36 -5.51
C ALA A 142 7.99 -10.81 -5.03
N ALA A 143 9.12 -11.52 -5.08
CA ALA A 143 9.23 -12.90 -4.61
C ALA A 143 8.89 -13.05 -3.11
N ILE A 144 9.25 -12.08 -2.26
CA ILE A 144 8.91 -12.11 -0.84
C ILE A 144 7.40 -12.08 -0.63
N PHE A 145 6.71 -11.16 -1.33
CA PHE A 145 5.25 -11.10 -1.26
C PHE A 145 4.58 -12.32 -1.89
N ILE A 146 5.04 -12.79 -3.04
CA ILE A 146 4.50 -14.00 -3.70
C ILE A 146 4.52 -15.18 -2.75
N LYS A 147 5.65 -15.44 -2.08
CA LYS A 147 5.80 -16.53 -1.12
C LYS A 147 4.88 -16.38 0.11
N SER A 148 4.53 -15.16 0.47
CA SER A 148 3.58 -14.91 1.57
C SER A 148 2.12 -15.15 1.21
N THR A 149 1.84 -15.37 -0.07
CA THR A 149 0.48 -15.66 -0.55
C THR A 149 0.26 -17.16 -0.60
N LYS A 150 -0.95 -17.61 -0.28
CA LYS A 150 -1.32 -19.04 -0.35
C LYS A 150 -1.85 -19.41 -1.74
N GLY A 151 -1.24 -18.87 -2.79
CA GLY A 151 -1.69 -19.02 -4.19
C GLY A 151 -2.84 -18.09 -4.59
N SER A 152 -3.13 -17.05 -3.81
CA SER A 152 -4.23 -16.11 -4.07
C SER A 152 -3.93 -15.08 -5.16
N LEU A 153 -2.66 -14.88 -5.53
CA LEU A 153 -2.25 -13.86 -6.49
C LEU A 153 -2.81 -14.15 -7.88
N ARG A 154 -3.51 -13.15 -8.42
CA ARG A 154 -4.04 -13.15 -9.79
C ARG A 154 -3.19 -12.31 -10.72
N GLU A 155 -2.62 -11.23 -10.20
CA GLU A 155 -1.87 -10.27 -11.00
C GLU A 155 -0.70 -9.66 -10.24
N ILE A 156 0.43 -9.54 -10.93
CA ILE A 156 1.62 -8.84 -10.46
C ILE A 156 2.03 -7.82 -11.52
N ARG A 157 2.17 -6.56 -11.12
CA ARG A 157 2.73 -5.49 -11.95
C ARG A 157 4.03 -5.01 -11.36
N ILE A 158 5.11 -5.12 -12.12
CA ILE A 158 6.40 -4.54 -11.75
C ILE A 158 6.66 -3.39 -12.71
N LYS A 159 6.68 -2.18 -12.15
CA LYS A 159 7.01 -0.95 -12.86
C LYS A 159 8.48 -0.63 -12.63
N HIS A 160 9.20 -0.36 -13.71
CA HIS A 160 10.58 0.09 -13.68
C HIS A 160 10.63 1.56 -14.06
N ASP A 161 11.45 2.33 -13.34
CA ASP A 161 11.86 3.66 -13.79
C ASP A 161 13.02 3.46 -14.76
N PHE A 162 12.72 3.33 -16.05
CA PHE A 162 13.74 3.47 -17.08
C PHE A 162 13.99 4.97 -17.26
N HIS A 163 14.90 5.53 -16.44
CA HIS A 163 15.46 6.84 -16.72
C HIS A 163 16.39 6.86 -17.95
N GLU A 164 16.50 5.75 -18.70
CA GLU A 164 17.13 5.71 -20.01
C GLU A 164 16.10 5.46 -21.13
N LYS A 165 16.15 6.31 -22.16
CA LYS A 165 15.26 6.38 -23.33
C LYS A 165 15.22 5.09 -24.17
N LYS A 166 14.72 3.97 -23.67
CA LYS A 166 14.28 2.82 -24.48
C LYS A 166 13.04 2.18 -23.87
N TRP A 167 11.94 2.23 -24.63
CA TRP A 167 10.71 1.53 -24.32
C TRP A 167 10.98 0.02 -24.38
N VAL A 168 10.94 -0.64 -23.22
CA VAL A 168 10.83 -2.11 -23.15
C VAL A 168 9.50 -2.43 -22.50
N ASN A 169 8.75 -3.30 -23.16
CA ASN A 169 7.36 -3.63 -22.88
C ASN A 169 7.09 -3.98 -21.40
N VAL A 170 5.95 -3.50 -20.92
CA VAL A 170 5.37 -3.80 -19.61
C VAL A 170 5.23 -5.30 -19.42
N TYR A 171 5.88 -5.88 -18.41
CA TYR A 171 5.70 -7.29 -18.04
C TYR A 171 4.39 -7.47 -17.28
N SER A 172 3.36 -8.01 -17.94
CA SER A 172 2.21 -8.62 -17.26
C SER A 172 2.48 -10.11 -17.09
N VAL A 173 2.84 -10.55 -15.87
CA VAL A 173 2.97 -11.98 -15.58
C VAL A 173 1.60 -12.51 -15.18
N HIS A 174 0.95 -13.27 -16.06
CA HIS A 174 -0.24 -14.06 -15.73
C HIS A 174 0.19 -15.41 -15.17
N TYR A 175 -0.21 -15.73 -13.94
CA TYR A 175 0.01 -17.04 -13.34
C TYR A 175 -1.21 -17.93 -13.61
N SER A 176 -1.01 -19.04 -14.33
CA SER A 176 -1.92 -20.18 -14.31
C SER A 176 -1.32 -21.25 -13.40
N ILE A 177 -1.97 -21.54 -12.27
CA ILE A 177 -1.55 -22.60 -11.34
C ILE A 177 -1.82 -23.95 -12.02
N LEU A 178 -0.85 -24.47 -12.76
CA LEU A 178 -0.79 -25.90 -13.08
C LEU A 178 0.00 -26.58 -11.96
N SER A 179 -0.61 -27.62 -11.38
CA SER A 179 -0.08 -28.39 -10.27
C SER A 179 1.39 -28.77 -10.46
N LYS A 180 2.17 -28.60 -9.38
CA LYS A 180 3.57 -29.04 -9.19
C LYS A 180 4.62 -28.25 -9.99
N SER A 181 5.23 -27.31 -9.26
CA SER A 181 6.69 -27.08 -9.27
C SER A 181 7.36 -26.70 -10.59
N LYS A 182 6.77 -25.82 -11.42
CA LYS A 182 7.53 -25.07 -12.43
C LYS A 182 7.03 -23.63 -12.53
N ILE A 183 7.93 -22.67 -12.28
CA ILE A 183 7.73 -21.25 -12.57
C ILE A 183 8.09 -21.07 -14.04
N SER A 184 7.10 -20.90 -14.89
CA SER A 184 7.28 -20.58 -16.30
C SER A 184 7.00 -19.09 -16.49
N CYS A 185 8.04 -18.28 -16.69
CA CYS A 185 7.87 -16.90 -17.13
C CYS A 185 7.55 -16.91 -18.64
N PHE A 186 6.32 -16.58 -19.02
CA PHE A 186 5.98 -16.35 -20.41
C PHE A 186 6.14 -14.86 -20.75
N VAL A 187 7.00 -14.60 -21.73
CA VAL A 187 7.18 -13.27 -22.33
C VAL A 187 6.17 -13.16 -23.46
N LEU A 188 5.18 -12.28 -23.32
CA LEU A 188 4.29 -11.91 -24.42
C LEU A 188 4.79 -10.59 -25.01
N SER A 189 5.46 -10.65 -26.16
CA SER A 189 5.69 -9.50 -27.03
C SER A 189 4.49 -9.37 -27.97
N ARG A 190 3.86 -8.19 -28.02
CA ARG A 190 3.09 -7.77 -29.19
C ARG A 190 3.97 -6.91 -30.07
#